data_AF-A0A6H1LAP4-F1
#
_entry.id   AF-A0A6H1LAP4-F1
#
_cell.length_a   1.000
_cell.length_b   1.000
_cell.length_c   1.000
_cell.angle_alpha   90.00
_cell.angle_beta   90.00
_cell.angle_gamma   90.00
#
_symmetry.space_group_name_H-M   'P 1'
#
loop_
_entity.id
_entity.type
_entity.pdbx_description
1 polymer ?
#
loop_
_entity_poly.entity_id
_entity_poly.type
_entity_poly.pdbx_seq_one_letter_code
_entity_poly.pdbx_strand_id
1 'polypeptide(L)'
;MLSGLLRAGAVRPDGADADRAALGAVARRLLTEQRALRRPCRTAGADPGAPAARALADRQALLWLAAAVLGVREAADDGRGLFLGGTHWALLALSGIAGRLGVPLPGPVPDPRAPVWAELAGRVRHGVDCDVYATRLLW
;
A
#
# COMPACT_ATOMS: atom_id res chain seq x y z
N MET A 1 13.35 -4.12 8.07
CA MET A 1 12.77 -3.74 6.77
C MET A 1 11.33 -3.25 6.84
N LEU A 2 10.34 -4.08 7.21
CA LEU A 2 8.91 -3.68 7.16
C LEU A 2 8.58 -2.38 7.92
N SER A 3 9.06 -2.29 9.16
CA SER A 3 8.82 -1.11 10.00
C SER A 3 9.63 0.12 9.55
N GLY A 4 10.63 -0.05 8.68
CA GLY A 4 11.37 1.05 8.04
C GLY A 4 10.55 1.66 6.91
N LEU A 5 10.04 0.83 6.00
CA LEU A 5 9.17 1.26 4.88
C LEU A 5 7.88 1.93 5.37
N LEU A 6 7.23 1.36 6.38
CA LEU A 6 6.04 1.96 6.99
C LEU A 6 6.33 3.27 7.73
N ARG A 7 7.56 3.47 8.22
CA ARG A 7 7.97 4.67 8.94
C ARG A 7 8.40 5.78 7.96
N ALA A 8 9.03 5.43 6.84
CA ALA A 8 9.34 6.35 5.75
C ALA A 8 8.06 7.00 5.18
N GLY A 9 7.03 6.19 4.91
CA GLY A 9 5.72 6.71 4.48
C GLY A 9 5.00 7.58 5.52
N ALA A 10 5.37 7.52 6.80
CA ALA A 10 4.70 8.25 7.89
C ALA A 10 5.26 9.66 8.16
N VAL A 11 6.42 10.02 7.59
CA VAL A 11 7.13 11.29 7.86
C VAL A 11 7.10 12.18 6.63
N ARG A 12 6.13 13.12 6.57
CA ARG A 12 6.29 14.56 6.25
C ARG A 12 4.90 15.23 6.14
N PRO A 13 4.52 16.14 7.05
CA PRO A 13 3.43 17.08 6.81
C PRO A 13 4.03 18.46 6.59
N ASP A 14 4.20 18.86 5.33
CA ASP A 14 4.15 20.28 4.95
C ASP A 14 2.95 20.44 4.03
N GLY A 15 2.04 21.34 4.39
CA GLY A 15 0.74 21.51 3.76
C GLY A 15 0.85 21.80 2.26
N ALA A 16 0.44 20.84 1.44
CA ALA A 16 -0.04 21.06 0.06
C ALA A 16 -0.69 19.83 -0.61
N ASP A 17 -0.62 18.61 -0.04
CA ASP A 17 -1.16 17.42 -0.73
C ASP A 17 -1.90 16.47 0.22
N ALA A 18 -3.23 16.53 0.17
CA ALA A 18 -4.14 15.74 1.00
C ALA A 18 -3.90 14.23 0.83
N ASP A 19 -3.48 13.80 -0.37
CA ASP A 19 -3.25 12.39 -0.67
C ASP A 19 -1.97 11.87 0.00
N ARG A 20 -0.91 12.69 0.08
CA ARG A 20 0.30 12.34 0.84
C ARG A 20 0.00 12.23 2.33
N ALA A 21 -0.79 13.16 2.87
CA ALA A 21 -1.23 13.11 4.26
C ALA A 21 -2.07 11.86 4.56
N ALA A 22 -3.01 11.52 3.67
CA ALA A 22 -3.81 10.30 3.74
C ALA A 22 -2.92 9.04 3.69
N LEU A 23 -1.96 8.99 2.76
CA LEU A 23 -1.03 7.87 2.64
C LEU A 23 -0.22 7.66 3.92
N GLY A 24 0.28 8.74 4.51
CA GLY A 24 1.00 8.69 5.78
C GLY A 24 0.11 8.23 6.95
N ALA A 25 -1.16 8.64 6.97
CA ALA A 25 -2.12 8.18 7.98
C ALA A 25 -2.41 6.68 7.85
N VAL A 26 -2.62 6.19 6.62
CA VAL A 26 -2.83 4.77 6.33
C VAL A 26 -1.59 3.94 6.71
N ALA A 27 -0.39 4.40 6.35
CA ALA A 27 0.87 3.73 6.72
C ALA A 27 1.04 3.62 8.24
N ARG A 28 0.75 4.70 8.99
CA ARG A 28 0.75 4.67 10.46
C ARG A 28 -0.26 3.68 11.02
N ARG A 29 -1.47 3.62 10.46
CA ARG A 29 -2.48 2.65 10.90
C ARG A 29 -2.01 1.21 10.69
N LEU A 30 -1.47 0.89 9.52
CA LEU A 30 -0.96 -0.45 9.20
C LEU A 30 0.25 -0.83 10.06
N LEU A 31 1.09 0.14 10.45
CA LEU A 31 2.16 -0.09 11.42
C LEU A 31 1.63 -0.45 12.81
N THR A 32 0.52 0.15 13.25
CA THR A 32 -0.16 -0.23 14.50
C THR A 32 -0.68 -1.66 14.42
N GLU A 33 -1.29 -2.05 13.30
CA GLU A 33 -1.75 -3.43 13.07
C GLU A 33 -0.58 -4.43 13.07
N GLN A 34 0.54 -4.08 12.42
CA GLN A 34 1.75 -4.90 12.45
C GLN A 34 2.25 -5.11 13.88
N ARG A 35 2.26 -4.07 14.71
CA ARG A 35 2.69 -4.17 16.11
C ARG A 35 1.74 -5.06 16.92
N ALA A 36 0.43 -4.91 16.71
CA ALA A 36 -0.59 -5.72 17.36
C ALA A 36 -0.44 -7.23 17.05
N LEU A 37 0.01 -7.58 15.83
CA LEU A 37 0.21 -8.98 15.44
C LEU A 37 1.48 -9.64 15.97
N ARG A 38 2.48 -8.87 16.41
CA ARG A 38 3.76 -9.45 16.86
C ARG A 38 3.59 -10.43 18.02
N ARG A 39 2.69 -10.15 18.95
CA ARG A 39 2.45 -11.03 20.10
C ARG A 39 1.70 -12.30 19.69
N PRO A 40 0.52 -12.22 19.03
CA PRO A 40 -0.18 -13.40 18.50
C PRO A 40 0.70 -14.32 17.65
N CYS A 41 1.52 -13.77 16.74
CA CYS A 41 2.38 -14.59 15.89
C CYS A 41 3.48 -15.32 16.69
N ARG A 42 3.98 -14.76 17.79
CA ARG A 42 4.97 -15.42 18.65
C ARG A 42 4.36 -16.50 19.53
N THR A 43 3.10 -16.32 19.91
CA THR A 43 2.37 -17.26 20.78
C THR A 43 1.59 -18.30 19.98
N ALA A 44 1.51 -18.15 18.65
CA ALA A 44 0.94 -19.16 17.78
C ALA A 44 1.73 -20.45 17.97
N GLY A 45 1.02 -21.54 18.30
CA GLY A 45 1.63 -22.86 18.45
C GLY A 45 2.35 -23.28 17.17
N ALA A 46 3.24 -24.27 17.29
CA ALA A 46 4.09 -24.70 16.19
C ALA A 46 3.35 -25.42 15.05
N ASP A 47 2.07 -25.75 15.21
CA ASP A 47 1.25 -26.40 14.18
C ASP A 47 0.83 -25.41 13.09
N PRO A 48 1.42 -25.49 11.87
CA PRO A 48 1.09 -24.58 10.78
C PRO A 48 -0.29 -24.88 10.18
N GLY A 49 -0.87 -26.05 10.44
CA GLY A 49 -2.19 -26.48 9.97
C GLY A 49 -3.34 -25.93 10.82
N ALA A 50 -3.06 -25.40 12.01
CA ALA A 50 -4.07 -24.83 12.88
C ALA A 50 -4.75 -23.61 12.22
N PRO A 51 -6.11 -23.53 12.18
CA PRO A 51 -6.82 -22.43 11.54
C PRO A 51 -6.39 -21.04 12.03
N ALA A 52 -6.07 -20.92 13.32
CA ALA A 52 -5.56 -19.68 13.91
C ALA A 52 -4.17 -19.29 13.39
N ALA A 53 -3.27 -20.27 13.21
CA ALA A 53 -1.95 -20.03 12.64
C ALA A 53 -2.07 -19.58 11.17
N ARG A 54 -2.98 -20.20 10.41
CA ARG A 54 -3.27 -19.79 9.03
C ARG A 54 -3.81 -18.37 8.93
N ALA A 55 -4.79 -18.03 9.76
CA ALA A 55 -5.35 -16.67 9.80
C ALA A 55 -4.30 -15.61 10.14
N LEU A 56 -3.38 -15.91 11.07
CA LEU A 56 -2.26 -15.02 11.40
C LEU A 56 -1.29 -14.88 10.23
N ALA A 57 -0.96 -15.98 9.55
CA ALA A 57 -0.10 -15.97 8.36
C ALA A 57 -0.71 -15.13 7.23
N ASP A 58 -2.00 -15.33 6.93
CA ASP A 58 -2.71 -14.57 5.90
C ASP A 58 -2.74 -13.06 6.24
N ARG A 59 -2.98 -12.72 7.51
CA ARG A 59 -2.94 -11.32 7.97
C ARG A 59 -1.53 -10.72 7.88
N GLN A 60 -0.49 -11.49 8.18
CA GLN A 60 0.90 -11.08 8.05
C GLN A 60 1.30 -10.86 6.58
N ALA A 61 0.82 -11.71 5.67
CA ALA A 61 1.04 -11.59 4.23
C ALA A 61 0.41 -10.31 3.67
N LEU A 62 -0.80 -9.95 4.11
CA LEU A 62 -1.44 -8.69 3.72
C LEU A 62 -0.66 -7.45 4.19
N LEU A 63 -0.04 -7.50 5.38
CA LEU A 63 0.84 -6.41 5.84
C LEU A 63 2.15 -6.32 5.06
N TRP A 64 2.69 -7.46 4.61
CA TRP A 64 3.83 -7.48 3.69
C TRP A 64 3.48 -6.87 2.34
N LEU A 65 2.33 -7.23 1.79
CA LEU A 65 1.82 -6.63 0.56
C LEU A 65 1.66 -5.11 0.70
N ALA A 66 1.11 -4.64 1.82
CA ALA A 66 0.98 -3.19 2.06
C ALA A 66 2.34 -2.47 2.12
N ALA A 67 3.35 -3.07 2.75
CA ALA A 67 4.68 -2.50 2.78
C ALA A 67 5.36 -2.52 1.39
N ALA A 68 5.10 -3.56 0.57
CA ALA A 68 5.59 -3.62 -0.80
C ALA A 68 4.98 -2.49 -1.65
N VAL A 69 3.68 -2.21 -1.52
CA VAL A 69 3.02 -1.08 -2.18
C VAL A 69 3.71 0.25 -1.83
N LEU A 70 3.96 0.49 -0.54
CA LEU A 70 4.65 1.71 -0.10
C LEU A 70 6.08 1.78 -0.62
N GLY A 71 6.81 0.65 -0.59
CA GLY A 71 8.18 0.57 -1.10
C GLY A 71 8.29 0.79 -2.61
N VAL A 72 7.36 0.25 -3.41
CA VAL A 72 7.27 0.51 -4.85
C VAL A 72 7.01 1.98 -5.11
N ARG A 73 6.07 2.59 -4.37
CA ARG A 73 5.79 4.02 -4.50
C ARG A 73 7.00 4.89 -4.18
N GLU A 74 7.68 4.59 -3.09
CA GLU A 74 8.89 5.32 -2.67
C GLU A 74 10.03 5.14 -3.67
N ALA A 75 10.24 3.93 -4.19
CA ALA A 75 11.27 3.66 -5.19
C ALA A 75 10.99 4.31 -6.56
N ALA A 76 9.71 4.48 -6.91
CA ALA A 76 9.27 5.14 -8.14
C ALA A 76 9.07 6.66 -8.00
N ASP A 77 9.20 7.22 -6.79
CA ASP A 77 9.14 8.66 -6.52
C ASP A 77 10.49 9.32 -6.83
N ASP A 78 10.85 9.31 -8.10
CA ASP A 78 12.08 9.91 -8.63
C ASP A 78 11.87 11.34 -9.15
N GLY A 79 10.70 11.94 -8.89
CA GLY A 79 10.31 13.26 -9.37
C GLY A 79 9.92 13.32 -10.85
N ARG A 80 9.96 12.20 -11.59
CA ARG A 80 9.53 12.16 -13.01
C ARG A 80 8.01 12.07 -13.19
N GLY A 81 7.25 12.00 -12.09
CA GLY A 81 5.79 11.99 -12.14
C GLY A 81 5.18 10.73 -12.77
N LEU A 82 5.92 9.62 -12.75
CA LEU A 82 5.45 8.34 -13.27
C LEU A 82 4.33 7.76 -12.37
N PHE A 83 3.44 6.96 -12.97
CA PHE A 83 2.25 6.43 -12.29
C PHE A 83 2.57 5.78 -10.94
N LEU A 84 3.59 4.90 -10.90
CA LEU A 84 3.96 4.22 -9.67
C LEU A 84 4.55 5.15 -8.59
N GLY A 85 5.07 6.34 -8.92
CA GLY A 85 5.45 7.34 -7.91
C GLY A 85 4.27 8.12 -7.31
N GLY A 86 3.10 8.06 -7.98
CA GLY A 86 1.88 8.74 -7.56
C GLY A 86 1.25 8.16 -6.29
N THR A 87 0.42 8.96 -5.61
CA THR A 87 -0.28 8.59 -4.37
C THR A 87 -1.55 7.79 -4.63
N HIS A 88 -2.28 8.07 -5.71
CA HIS A 88 -3.61 7.51 -5.95
C HIS A 88 -3.63 5.97 -6.06
N TRP A 89 -2.74 5.36 -6.86
CA TRP A 89 -2.71 3.91 -7.00
C TRP A 89 -2.33 3.21 -5.68
N ALA A 90 -1.41 3.82 -4.92
CA ALA A 90 -0.99 3.32 -3.62
C ALA A 90 -2.15 3.39 -2.62
N LEU A 91 -2.89 4.51 -2.58
CA LEU A 91 -4.11 4.63 -1.79
C LEU A 91 -5.16 3.58 -2.20
N LEU A 92 -5.40 3.37 -3.50
CA LEU A 92 -6.35 2.37 -3.99
C LEU A 92 -5.97 0.96 -3.52
N ALA A 93 -4.70 0.58 -3.69
CA ALA A 93 -4.18 -0.72 -3.27
C ALA A 93 -4.30 -0.91 -1.75
N LEU A 94 -3.88 0.10 -0.98
CA LEU A 94 -3.93 0.06 0.48
C LEU A 94 -5.37 0.04 1.01
N SER A 95 -6.32 0.70 0.36
CA SER A 95 -7.75 0.60 0.71
C SER A 95 -8.29 -0.81 0.50
N GLY A 96 -7.92 -1.47 -0.59
CA GLY A 96 -8.27 -2.87 -0.82
C GLY A 96 -7.65 -3.82 0.22
N ILE A 97 -6.40 -3.59 0.59
CA ILE A 97 -5.70 -4.38 1.61
C ILE A 97 -6.32 -4.17 3.00
N ALA A 98 -6.60 -2.92 3.37
CA ALA A 98 -7.26 -2.59 4.64
C ALA A 98 -8.66 -3.20 4.75
N GLY A 99 -9.43 -3.20 3.66
CA GLY A 99 -10.71 -3.89 3.57
C GLY A 99 -10.58 -5.40 3.84
N ARG A 100 -9.59 -6.07 3.22
CA ARG A 100 -9.32 -7.50 3.47
C ARG A 100 -8.82 -7.77 4.90
N LEU A 101 -8.08 -6.83 5.48
CA LEU A 101 -7.64 -6.90 6.88
C LEU A 101 -8.78 -6.62 7.87
N GLY A 102 -9.94 -6.10 7.44
CA GLY A 102 -10.99 -5.63 8.32
C GLY A 102 -10.57 -4.42 9.17
N VAL A 103 -9.62 -3.62 8.68
CA VAL A 103 -9.02 -2.50 9.41
C VAL A 103 -9.63 -1.19 8.89
N PRO A 104 -10.29 -0.39 9.75
CA PRO A 104 -10.82 0.90 9.32
C PRO A 104 -9.68 1.87 9.00
N LEU A 105 -9.78 2.51 7.84
CA LEU A 105 -8.85 3.55 7.42
C LEU A 105 -9.08 4.84 8.22
N PRO A 106 -8.02 5.61 8.52
CA PRO A 106 -8.14 6.87 9.25
C PRO A 106 -8.68 8.00 8.36
N GLY A 107 -9.70 8.71 8.85
CA GLY A 107 -10.23 9.95 8.25
C GLY A 107 -10.94 9.75 6.90
N PRO A 108 -11.43 10.84 6.28
CA PRO A 108 -11.87 10.80 4.90
C PRO A 108 -10.65 10.63 4.00
N VAL A 109 -10.43 9.41 3.51
CA VAL A 109 -9.46 9.15 2.45
C VAL A 109 -10.12 9.54 1.12
N PRO A 110 -9.53 10.44 0.32
CA PRO A 110 -10.04 10.77 -1.01
C PRO A 110 -10.23 9.48 -1.82
N ASP A 111 -11.32 9.34 -2.58
CA ASP A 111 -11.52 8.15 -3.41
C ASP A 111 -10.53 8.15 -4.58
N PRO A 112 -9.52 7.26 -4.59
CA PRO A 112 -8.47 7.30 -5.60
C PRO A 112 -8.89 6.64 -6.91
N ARG A 113 -10.09 6.04 -6.99
CA ARG A 113 -10.50 5.23 -8.15
C ARG A 113 -10.54 6.04 -9.45
N ALA A 114 -11.20 7.18 -9.44
CA ALA A 114 -11.36 8.00 -10.64
C ALA A 114 -10.02 8.40 -11.29
N PRO A 115 -9.05 8.99 -10.56
CA PRO A 115 -7.75 9.34 -11.15
C PRO A 115 -6.94 8.11 -11.58
N VAL A 116 -7.01 7.00 -10.84
CA VAL A 116 -6.34 5.76 -11.25
C VAL A 116 -6.92 5.22 -12.54
N TRP A 117 -8.24 5.15 -12.67
CA TRP A 117 -8.89 4.66 -13.90
C TRP A 117 -8.59 5.54 -15.10
N ALA A 118 -8.58 6.86 -14.93
CA ALA A 118 -8.23 7.79 -16.00
C ALA A 118 -6.80 7.56 -16.52
N GLU A 119 -5.83 7.37 -15.61
CA GLU A 119 -4.44 7.08 -15.93
C GLU A 119 -4.27 5.71 -16.61
N LEU A 120 -4.86 4.65 -16.06
CA LEU A 120 -4.81 3.30 -16.64
C LEU A 120 -5.40 3.28 -18.05
N ALA A 121 -6.56 3.92 -18.25
CA ALA A 121 -7.16 4.05 -19.57
C ALA A 121 -6.28 4.88 -20.52
N GLY A 122 -5.61 5.92 -20.01
CA GLY A 122 -4.62 6.70 -20.75
C GLY A 122 -3.46 5.84 -21.23
N ARG A 123 -2.85 5.06 -20.34
CA ARG A 123 -1.73 4.17 -20.64
C ARG A 123 -2.06 3.12 -21.69
N VAL A 124 -3.22 2.47 -21.57
CA VAL A 124 -3.71 1.52 -22.56
C VAL A 124 -3.86 2.17 -23.93
N ARG A 125 -4.46 3.37 -24.02
CA ARG A 125 -4.60 4.10 -25.29
C ARG A 125 -3.26 4.45 -25.95
N HIS A 126 -2.20 4.65 -25.17
CA HIS A 126 -0.88 4.99 -25.68
C HIS A 126 0.05 3.78 -25.84
N GLY A 127 -0.44 2.56 -25.57
CA GLY A 127 0.36 1.34 -25.64
C GLY A 127 1.51 1.35 -24.63
N VAL A 128 1.21 1.70 -23.38
CA VAL A 128 2.20 1.83 -22.29
C VAL A 128 1.76 0.99 -21.09
N ASP A 129 2.68 0.28 -20.46
CA ASP A 129 2.44 -0.54 -19.27
C ASP A 129 2.36 0.29 -17.98
N CYS A 130 1.92 -0.34 -16.89
CA CYS A 130 1.84 0.21 -15.55
C CYS A 130 3.12 -0.01 -14.73
N ASP A 131 4.20 -0.45 -15.36
CA ASP A 131 5.49 -0.69 -14.69
C ASP A 131 6.23 0.63 -14.38
N VAL A 132 7.37 0.49 -13.70
CA VAL A 132 8.20 1.63 -13.27
C VAL A 132 8.76 2.42 -14.46
N TYR A 133 8.90 1.79 -15.63
CA TYR A 133 9.54 2.40 -16.79
C TYR A 133 8.57 2.89 -17.86
N ALA A 134 7.26 2.70 -17.65
CA ALA A 134 6.26 2.96 -18.67
C ALA A 134 6.62 2.20 -19.98
N THR A 135 6.91 0.90 -19.85
CA THR A 135 7.34 0.04 -20.94
C THR A 135 6.29 0.01 -22.05
N ARG A 136 6.73 0.14 -23.30
CA ARG A 136 5.82 0.10 -24.44
C ARG A 136 5.21 -1.30 -24.60
N LEU A 137 3.89 -1.35 -24.71
CA LEU A 137 3.11 -2.53 -25.05
C LEU A 137 3.22 -2.81 -26.55
N LEU A 138 3.51 -4.07 -26.91
CA LEU A 138 3.78 -4.50 -28.29
C LEU A 138 2.60 -5.18 -28.98
N TRP A 139 1.40 -5.08 -28.41
CA TRP A 139 0.19 -5.81 -28.79
C TRP A 139 -0.95 -4.84 -29.11
#